data_AF-A0A352PN20-F1
#
_entry.id   AF-A0A352PN20-F1
#
_cell.length_a   1.000
_cell.length_b   1.000
_cell.length_c   1.000
_cell.angle_alpha   90.00
_cell.angle_beta   90.00
_cell.angle_gamma   90.00
#
_symmetry.space_group_name_H-M   'P 1'
#
loop_
_entity.id
_entity.type
_entity.pdbx_description
1 polymer ?
#
loop_
_entity_poly.entity_id
_entity_poly.type
_entity_poly.pdbx_seq_one_letter_code
_entity_poly.pdbx_strand_id
1 'polypeptide(L)' 'MGKKLEATVMETANEKSLVCVKDVYYIVRGTFERGTLISFDAEDALAMPSYLFAIAALNEENLDSTFDFIRSNWFGGCQ' A
#
# COMPACT_ATOMS: atom_id res chain seq x y z
N MET A 1 -3.56 16.79 -10.79
CA MET A 1 -3.32 17.12 -9.38
C MET A 1 -3.93 15.98 -8.59
N GLY A 2 -3.10 14.98 -8.27
CA GLY A 2 -3.54 13.81 -7.50
C GLY A 2 -4.04 14.23 -6.12
N LYS A 3 -5.04 13.51 -5.61
CA LYS A 3 -5.65 13.81 -4.33
C LYS A 3 -4.74 13.27 -3.23
N LYS A 4 -4.02 14.16 -2.56
CA LYS A 4 -3.23 13.79 -1.38
C LYS A 4 -4.13 13.26 -0.28
N LEU A 5 -3.73 12.13 0.28
CA LEU A 5 -4.35 11.51 1.45
C LEU A 5 -3.43 11.65 2.66
N GLU A 6 -4.01 11.61 3.84
CA GLU A 6 -3.27 11.63 5.11
C GLU A 6 -3.65 10.40 5.93
N ALA A 7 -2.63 9.75 6.50
CA ALA A 7 -2.82 8.55 7.27
C ALA A 7 -1.69 8.33 8.28
N THR A 8 -2.00 7.66 9.38
CA THR A 8 -1.02 7.22 10.35
C THR A 8 -0.34 5.93 9.87
N VAL A 9 0.98 5.89 9.96
CA VAL A 9 1.79 4.71 9.65
C VAL A 9 1.49 3.61 10.64
N MET A 10 1.04 2.47 10.13
CA MET A 10 0.71 1.30 10.93
C MET A 10 1.93 0.39 11.11
N GLU A 11 2.66 0.13 10.03
CA GLU A 11 3.86 -0.71 10.00
C GLU A 11 4.77 -0.30 8.84
N THR A 12 6.04 -0.66 8.94
CA THR A 12 7.07 -0.35 7.92
C THR A 12 8.03 -1.52 7.77
N ALA A 13 8.29 -1.94 6.53
CA ALA A 13 9.31 -2.94 6.21
C ALA A 13 9.73 -2.78 4.73
N ASN A 14 10.94 -3.23 4.37
CA ASN A 14 11.41 -3.30 2.97
C ASN A 14 11.12 -2.02 2.16
N GLU A 15 11.50 -0.86 2.70
CA GLU A 15 11.32 0.46 2.08
C GLU A 15 9.87 0.80 1.74
N LYS A 16 8.92 0.22 2.47
CA LYS A 16 7.48 0.44 2.33
C LYS A 16 6.86 0.70 3.69
N SER A 17 5.77 1.45 3.68
CA SER A 17 4.92 1.64 4.84
C SER A 17 3.47 1.29 4.53
N LEU A 18 2.83 0.66 5.50
CA LEU A 18 1.41 0.36 5.51
C LEU A 18 0.66 1.48 6.22
N VAL A 19 -0.37 2.00 5.56
CA VAL A 19 -1.30 2.99 6.13
C VAL A 19 -2.75 2.57 5.86
N CYS A 20 -3.69 3.15 6.62
CA CYS A 20 -5.12 2.95 6.40
C CYS A 20 -5.86 4.30 6.34
N VAL A 21 -6.70 4.48 5.32
CA VAL A 21 -7.57 5.64 5.14
C VAL A 21 -8.99 5.16 4.90
N LYS A 22 -9.91 5.46 5.82
CA LYS A 22 -11.34 5.12 5.70
C LYS A 22 -11.56 3.65 5.28
N ASP A 23 -10.95 2.73 6.04
CA ASP A 23 -11.03 1.28 5.85
C ASP A 23 -10.35 0.73 4.58
N VAL A 24 -9.64 1.58 3.83
CA VAL A 24 -8.80 1.14 2.71
C VAL A 24 -7.34 1.13 3.14
N TYR A 25 -6.69 -0.02 3.00
CA TYR A 25 -5.26 -0.17 3.26
C TYR A 25 -4.45 0.24 2.05
N TYR A 26 -3.33 0.93 2.28
CA TYR A 26 -2.40 1.32 1.23
C TYR A 26 -0.98 0.89 1.56
N ILE A 27 -0.25 0.44 0.55
CA ILE A 27 1.20 0.32 0.59
C ILE A 27 1.81 1.55 -0.08
N VAL A 28 2.55 2.32 0.70
CA VAL A 28 3.25 3.52 0.29
C VAL A 28 4.73 3.22 0.18
N ARG A 29 5.40 3.70 -0.88
CA ARG A 29 6.86 3.62 -1.00
C ARG A 29 7.50 4.59 -0.01
N GLY A 30 8.48 4.13 0.75
CA GLY A 30 9.19 4.89 1.77
C GLY A 30 9.13 4.24 3.15
N THR A 31 10.18 4.49 3.95
CA THR A 31 10.29 4.03 5.34
C THR A 31 9.91 5.18 6.27
N PHE A 32 8.78 5.04 6.96
CA PHE A 32 8.32 6.01 7.95
C PHE A 32 8.21 5.39 9.34
N GLU A 33 8.35 6.19 10.39
CA GLU A 33 8.18 5.70 11.76
C GLU A 33 6.71 5.38 12.03
N ARG A 34 6.47 4.22 12.65
CA ARG A 34 5.13 3.81 13.10
C ARG A 34 4.51 4.87 14.01
N GLY A 35 3.23 5.17 13.79
CA GLY A 35 2.50 6.21 14.52
C GLY A 35 2.65 7.61 13.94
N THR A 36 3.54 7.81 12.96
CA THR A 36 3.69 9.11 12.28
C THR A 36 2.54 9.35 11.32
N LEU A 37 2.02 10.58 11.31
CA LEU A 37 1.07 11.04 10.30
C LEU A 37 1.84 11.45 9.04
N ILE A 38 1.54 10.83 7.90
CA ILE A 38 2.18 11.14 6.62
C ILE A 38 1.13 11.59 5.60
N SER A 39 1.57 12.37 4.60
CA SER A 39 0.77 12.72 3.43
C SER A 39 1.36 12.05 2.19
N PHE A 40 0.53 11.39 1.39
CA PHE A 40 0.94 10.65 0.20
C PHE A 40 -0.06 10.84 -0.94
N ASP A 41 0.39 10.64 -2.19
CA ASP A 41 -0.51 10.61 -3.34
C ASP A 41 -1.11 9.21 -3.47
N ALA A 42 -2.43 9.13 -3.62
CA ALA A 42 -3.12 7.86 -3.79
C ALA A 42 -2.72 7.17 -5.10
N GLU A 43 -2.32 7.94 -6.12
CA GLU A 43 -1.88 7.40 -7.42
C GLU A 43 -0.51 6.71 -7.33
N ASP A 44 0.33 7.12 -6.38
CA ASP A 44 1.67 6.57 -6.13
C ASP A 44 1.69 5.44 -5.08
N ALA A 45 0.52 5.10 -4.54
CA ALA A 45 0.33 4.06 -3.53
C ALA A 45 -0.53 2.91 -4.06
N LEU A 46 -0.34 1.71 -3.50
CA LEU A 46 -1.14 0.55 -3.87
C LEU A 46 -2.25 0.32 -2.87
N ALA A 47 -3.50 0.52 -3.30
CA ALA A 47 -4.68 0.15 -2.53
C ALA A 47 -4.78 -1.38 -2.41
N MET A 48 -5.05 -1.87 -1.20
CA MET A 48 -5.12 -3.29 -0.88
C MET A 48 -6.55 -3.69 -0.50
N PRO A 49 -7.04 -4.85 -0.98
CA PRO A 49 -8.40 -5.29 -0.70
C PRO A 49 -8.60 -5.80 0.73
N SER A 50 -7.51 -6.11 1.46
CA SER A 50 -7.57 -6.47 2.88
C SER A 50 -6.25 -6.21 3.60
N TYR A 51 -6.32 -6.17 4.94
CA TYR A 51 -5.14 -6.05 5.80
C TYR A 51 -4.12 -7.19 5.61
N LEU A 52 -4.60 -8.43 5.48
CA LEU A 52 -3.73 -9.61 5.33
C LEU A 52 -2.86 -9.49 4.08
N PHE A 53 -3.45 -9.02 2.97
CA PHE A 53 -2.71 -8.81 1.73
C PHE A 53 -1.74 -7.64 1.81
N ALA A 54 -2.12 -6.59 2.54
CA ALA A 54 -1.23 -5.47 2.78
C ALA A 54 0.02 -5.91 3.57
N ILE A 55 -0.14 -6.73 4.61
CA ILE A 55 0.97 -7.29 5.39
C ILE A 55 1.84 -8.22 4.53
N ALA A 56 1.24 -9.07 3.69
CA ALA A 56 2.01 -9.91 2.77
C ALA A 56 2.88 -9.05 1.83
N ALA A 57 2.28 -8.07 1.15
CA ALA A 57 2.99 -7.17 0.23
C ALA A 57 4.07 -6.31 0.91
N LEU A 58 3.87 -5.96 2.19
CA LEU A 58 4.86 -5.23 2.99
C LEU A 58 6.15 -6.06 3.17
N ASN A 59 6.03 -7.38 3.35
CA ASN A 59 7.15 -8.28 3.61
C ASN A 59 7.82 -8.85 2.35
N GLU A 60 7.21 -8.70 1.17
CA GLU A 60 7.81 -9.16 -0.09
C GLU A 60 9.04 -8.31 -0.50
N GLU A 61 10.11 -8.98 -0.94
CA GLU A 61 11.35 -8.33 -1.39
C GLU A 61 11.22 -7.78 -2.82
N ASN A 62 10.51 -8.51 -3.70
CA ASN A 62 10.40 -8.16 -5.12
C ASN A 62 8.96 -7.71 -5.46
N LEU A 63 8.82 -6.40 -5.42
CA LEU A 63 7.57 -5.69 -5.24
C LEU A 63 6.86 -5.45 -6.59
N ASP A 64 7.61 -5.18 -7.67
CA ASP A 64 7.03 -4.92 -8.99
C ASP A 64 6.40 -6.20 -9.60
N SER A 65 7.03 -7.36 -9.45
CA SER A 65 6.47 -8.65 -9.93
C SER A 65 5.25 -9.10 -9.11
N THR A 66 5.27 -8.89 -7.80
CA THR A 66 4.13 -9.16 -6.92
C THR A 66 2.97 -8.21 -7.22
N PHE A 67 3.26 -6.94 -7.54
CA PHE A 67 2.27 -5.95 -7.91
C PHE A 67 1.61 -6.25 -9.26
N ASP A 68 2.37 -6.65 -10.27
CA ASP A 68 1.81 -7.10 -11.55
C ASP A 68 0.94 -8.34 -11.36
N PHE A 69 1.34 -9.29 -10.51
CA PHE A 69 0.55 -10.46 -10.17
C PHE A 69 -0.77 -10.14 -9.45
N ILE A 70 -0.74 -9.30 -8.41
CA ILE A 70 -1.94 -8.90 -7.67
C ILE A 70 -2.88 -8.09 -8.57
N ARG A 71 -2.34 -7.13 -9.33
CA ARG A 71 -3.12 -6.28 -10.22
C ARG A 71 -3.78 -7.08 -11.34
N SER A 72 -3.06 -8.03 -11.95
CA SER A 72 -3.60 -8.88 -13.02
C SER A 72 -4.57 -9.95 -12.51
N ASN A 73 -4.32 -10.59 -11.36
CA ASN A 73 -5.14 -11.73 -10.90
C ASN A 73 -6.31 -11.34 -9.98
N TRP A 74 -6.23 -10.23 -9.24
CA TRP A 74 -7.32 -9.83 -8.32
C TRP A 74 -8.16 -8.66 -8.84
N PHE A 75 -7.60 -7.81 -9.70
CA PHE A 75 -8.34 -6.68 -10.29
C PHE A 75 -8.52 -6.81 -11.81
N GLY A 76 -7.85 -7.77 -12.46
CA GLY A 76 -7.91 -7.99 -13.91
C GLY A 76 -9.00 -8.95 -14.40
N GLY A 77 -9.85 -9.48 -13.51
CA GLY A 77 -10.93 -10.41 -13.84
C GLY A 77 -12.32 -9.79 -13.77
N CYS A 78 -12.60 -8.76 -14.59
CA CYS A 78 -13.96 -8.41 -14.98
C CYS A 78 -14.02 -8.35 -16.50
N GLN A 79 -14.13 -9.52 -17.13
CA GLN A 79 -14.75 -9.72 -18.42
C GLN A 79 -15.75 -10.86 -18.30
#